data_AF-A0A435XJ46-F1
#
_entry.id   AF-A0A435XJ46-F1
#
_cell.length_a   1.000
_cell.length_b   1.000
_cell.length_c   1.000
_cell.angle_alpha   90.00
_cell.angle_beta   90.00
_cell.angle_gamma   90.00
#
_symmetry.space_group_name_H-M   'P 1'
#
loop_
_entity.id
_entity.type
_entity.pdbx_description
1 polymer ?
#
loop_
_entity_poly.entity_id
_entity_poly.type
_entity_poly.pdbx_seq_one_letter_code
_entity_poly.pdbx_strand_id
1 'polypeptide(L)'
;MSGSTKNTGENATLEQALSRLNFKPRRLDPGHVWLAGAGPGDPGCLTLEVLAALAEADALVYDALVSSDVVAVAENAELFFAGKRGGKPSMKQDDITALLVRLARDGGQ
;
A
#
# COMPACT_ATOMS: atom_id res chain seq x y z
N MET A 1 -55.40 5.08 -7.81
CA MET A 1 -54.22 4.23 -8.10
C MET A 1 -53.11 5.12 -8.62
N SER A 2 -52.26 5.65 -7.75
CA SER A 2 -51.07 6.41 -8.14
C SER A 2 -49.86 5.58 -7.73
N GLY A 3 -49.10 5.14 -8.73
CA GLY A 3 -47.94 4.28 -8.57
C GLY A 3 -46.86 4.99 -7.77
N SER A 4 -46.45 4.37 -6.67
CA SER A 4 -45.29 4.77 -5.91
C SER A 4 -44.05 4.44 -6.74
N THR A 5 -43.48 5.44 -7.38
CA THR A 5 -42.17 5.34 -8.05
C THR A 5 -41.12 5.14 -6.97
N LYS A 6 -40.71 3.88 -6.75
CA LYS A 6 -39.55 3.56 -5.93
C LYS A 6 -38.30 4.02 -6.68
N ASN A 7 -37.89 5.26 -6.46
CA ASN A 7 -36.56 5.72 -6.84
C ASN A 7 -35.60 5.35 -5.71
N THR A 8 -35.29 4.06 -5.57
CA THR A 8 -34.25 3.59 -4.67
C THR A 8 -32.96 3.66 -5.46
N GLY A 9 -32.20 4.75 -5.28
CA GLY A 9 -30.83 4.81 -5.76
C GLY A 9 -30.03 3.69 -5.08
N GLU A 10 -29.84 2.58 -5.78
CA GLU A 10 -28.93 1.52 -5.37
C GLU A 10 -27.53 2.13 -5.30
N ASN A 11 -27.06 2.39 -4.08
CA ASN A 11 -25.66 2.75 -3.86
C ASN A 11 -24.80 1.62 -4.44
N ALA A 12 -24.09 1.89 -5.52
CA ALA A 12 -23.16 0.94 -6.09
C ALA A 12 -22.11 0.58 -5.02
N THR A 13 -21.87 -0.71 -4.80
CA THR A 13 -20.83 -1.16 -3.87
C THR A 13 -19.45 -0.80 -4.41
N LEU A 14 -18.45 -0.68 -3.54
CA LEU A 14 -17.07 -0.44 -3.97
C LEU A 14 -16.58 -1.54 -4.93
N GLU A 15 -16.94 -2.79 -4.66
CA GLU A 15 -16.66 -3.94 -5.53
C GLU A 15 -17.25 -3.78 -6.94
N GLN A 16 -18.50 -3.33 -7.04
CA GLN A 16 -19.14 -3.06 -8.32
C GLN A 16 -18.46 -1.90 -9.07
N ALA A 17 -18.01 -0.86 -8.36
CA ALA A 17 -17.28 0.25 -8.96
C ALA A 17 -15.90 -0.19 -9.49
N LEU A 18 -15.15 -0.95 -8.69
CA LEU A 18 -13.85 -1.51 -9.08
C LEU A 18 -13.96 -2.43 -10.30
N SER A 19 -15.00 -3.26 -10.35
CA SER A 19 -15.26 -4.15 -11.49
C SER A 19 -15.46 -3.39 -12.80
N ARG A 20 -16.11 -2.21 -12.76
CA ARG A 20 -16.34 -1.36 -13.95
C ARG A 20 -15.08 -0.62 -14.41
N LEU A 21 -14.17 -0.30 -13.50
CA LEU A 21 -12.89 0.32 -13.85
C LEU A 21 -11.99 -0.62 -14.67
N ASN A 22 -12.25 -1.94 -14.64
CA ASN A 22 -11.40 -2.96 -15.25
C ASN A 22 -9.93 -2.78 -14.83
N PHE A 23 -9.72 -2.45 -13.55
CA PHE A 23 -8.40 -2.22 -12.98
C PHE A 23 -7.59 -3.50 -12.98
N LYS A 24 -6.38 -3.43 -13.53
CA LYS A 24 -5.40 -4.52 -13.54
C LYS A 24 -4.13 -3.98 -12.90
N PRO A 25 -3.83 -4.34 -11.63
CA PRO A 25 -2.63 -3.83 -10.98
C PRO A 25 -1.39 -4.32 -11.73
N ARG A 26 -0.35 -3.49 -11.79
CA ARG A 26 0.96 -3.98 -12.24
C ARG A 26 1.54 -4.83 -11.12
N ARG A 27 2.27 -5.87 -11.53
CA ARG A 27 2.96 -6.74 -10.60
C ARG A 27 4.24 -6.06 -10.10
N LEU A 28 4.51 -6.18 -8.82
CA LEU A 28 5.82 -5.91 -8.24
C LEU A 28 6.75 -7.07 -8.59
N ASP A 29 7.47 -6.94 -9.70
CA ASP A 29 8.35 -7.99 -10.19
C ASP A 29 9.55 -8.24 -9.25
N PRO A 30 10.05 -9.48 -9.17
CA PRO A 30 11.27 -9.81 -8.42
C PRO A 30 12.42 -8.84 -8.71
N GLY A 31 13.09 -8.40 -7.65
CA GLY A 31 14.17 -7.42 -7.70
C GLY A 31 13.78 -5.98 -8.04
N HIS A 32 12.49 -5.64 -8.06
CA HIS A 32 12.04 -4.27 -8.17
C HIS A 32 11.81 -3.62 -6.81
N VAL A 33 12.06 -2.31 -6.76
CA VAL A 33 11.71 -1.45 -5.63
C VAL A 33 10.72 -0.41 -6.10
N TRP A 34 9.58 -0.31 -5.43
CA TRP A 34 8.63 0.77 -5.66
C TRP A 34 8.72 1.79 -4.51
N LEU A 35 8.85 3.07 -4.88
CA LEU A 35 8.69 4.18 -3.93
C LEU A 35 7.23 4.63 -3.98
N ALA A 36 6.48 4.28 -2.94
CA ALA A 36 5.04 4.50 -2.85
C ALA A 36 4.69 5.52 -1.77
N GLY A 37 3.69 6.36 -2.05
CA GLY A 37 3.10 7.25 -1.04
C GLY A 37 1.97 6.54 -0.28
N ALA A 38 2.03 6.55 1.06
CA ALA A 38 0.98 6.00 1.92
C ALA A 38 -0.23 6.95 2.11
N GLY A 39 -0.16 8.17 1.56
CA GLY A 39 -1.14 9.23 1.83
C GLY A 39 -0.90 9.93 3.17
N PRO A 40 -1.86 10.77 3.63
CA PRO A 40 -1.73 11.57 4.85
C PRO A 40 -2.04 10.80 6.15
N GLY A 41 -2.42 9.52 6.07
CA GLY A 41 -2.67 8.65 7.22
C GLY A 41 -3.96 7.85 7.13
N ASP A 42 -5.01 8.41 6.51
CA ASP A 42 -6.28 7.71 6.22
C ASP A 42 -6.05 6.62 5.15
N PRO A 43 -6.33 5.33 5.43
CA PRO A 43 -6.20 4.24 4.46
C PRO A 43 -6.97 4.46 3.15
N GLY A 44 -8.08 5.21 3.19
CA GLY A 44 -8.85 5.57 1.99
C GLY A 44 -8.10 6.47 0.99
N CYS A 45 -6.97 7.05 1.39
CA CYS A 45 -6.09 7.83 0.51
C CYS A 45 -5.07 6.97 -0.24
N LEU A 46 -4.98 5.67 0.01
CA LEU A 46 -4.15 4.79 -0.80
C LEU A 46 -4.66 4.76 -2.25
N THR A 47 -3.72 4.72 -3.18
CA THR A 47 -4.07 4.39 -4.56
C THR A 47 -4.31 2.89 -4.68
N LEU A 48 -5.16 2.47 -5.64
CA LEU A 48 -5.41 1.05 -5.91
C LEU A 48 -4.12 0.28 -6.22
N GLU A 49 -3.17 0.96 -6.85
CA GLU A 49 -1.87 0.41 -7.23
C GLU A 49 -0.98 0.11 -6.01
N VAL A 50 -0.94 1.04 -5.04
CA VAL A 50 -0.17 0.84 -3.81
C VAL A 50 -0.83 -0.20 -2.93
N LEU A 51 -2.17 -0.21 -2.84
CA LEU A 51 -2.91 -1.22 -2.10
C LEU A 51 -2.63 -2.63 -2.65
N ALA A 52 -2.66 -2.79 -3.98
CA ALA A 52 -2.33 -4.06 -4.63
C ALA A 52 -0.88 -4.49 -4.37
N ALA A 53 0.08 -3.58 -4.51
CA ALA A 53 1.49 -3.87 -4.26
C ALA A 53 1.77 -4.25 -2.80
N LEU A 54 1.13 -3.59 -1.83
CA LEU A 54 1.29 -3.91 -0.40
C LEU A 54 0.81 -5.34 -0.09
N ALA A 55 -0.28 -5.78 -0.70
CA ALA A 55 -0.84 -7.11 -0.47
C ALA A 55 0.05 -8.25 -1.01
N GLU A 56 0.91 -7.98 -1.99
CA GLU A 56 1.80 -8.98 -2.61
C GLU A 56 3.28 -8.81 -2.28
N ALA A 57 3.67 -7.73 -1.59
CA ALA A 57 5.08 -7.44 -1.33
C ALA A 57 5.72 -8.46 -0.38
N ASP A 58 6.93 -8.89 -0.70
CA ASP A 58 7.75 -9.75 0.17
C ASP A 58 8.40 -8.96 1.32
N ALA A 59 8.63 -7.66 1.12
CA ALA A 59 9.23 -6.78 2.12
C ALA A 59 8.63 -5.37 2.05
N LEU A 60 8.40 -4.77 3.22
CA LEU A 60 7.92 -3.40 3.36
C LEU A 60 8.89 -2.57 4.22
N VAL A 61 9.55 -1.59 3.58
CA VAL A 61 10.32 -0.56 4.29
C VAL A 61 9.43 0.68 4.46
N TYR A 62 9.18 1.09 5.70
CA TYR A 62 8.24 2.18 6.00
C TYR A 62 8.75 3.10 7.11
N ASP A 63 8.34 4.37 7.09
CA ASP A 63 8.75 5.38 8.08
C ASP A 63 7.71 5.60 9.18
N ALA A 64 7.96 6.60 10.05
CA ALA A 64 7.13 6.89 11.22
C ALA A 64 5.79 7.56 10.90
N LEU A 65 5.59 8.06 9.68
CA LEU A 65 4.38 8.77 9.25
C LEU A 65 3.34 7.82 8.66
N VAL A 66 3.72 6.58 8.33
CA VAL A 66 2.80 5.56 7.82
C VAL A 66 1.95 5.02 8.96
N SER A 67 0.63 5.00 8.78
CA SER A 67 -0.31 4.50 9.78
C SER A 67 -0.23 2.97 9.92
N SER A 68 -0.55 2.45 11.10
CA SER A 68 -0.56 1.01 11.36
C SER A 68 -1.53 0.26 10.46
N ASP A 69 -2.64 0.89 10.10
CA ASP A 69 -3.67 0.28 9.24
C ASP A 69 -3.14 0.04 7.82
N VAL A 70 -2.30 0.95 7.30
CA VAL A 70 -1.62 0.75 6.00
C VAL A 70 -0.57 -0.36 6.11
N VAL A 71 0.22 -0.38 7.20
CA VAL A 71 1.22 -1.44 7.42
C VAL A 71 0.56 -2.81 7.54
N ALA A 72 -0.62 -2.89 8.15
CA ALA A 72 -1.36 -4.13 8.33
C ALA A 72 -1.85 -4.77 7.01
N VAL A 73 -1.91 -4.01 5.91
CA VAL A 73 -2.21 -4.55 4.58
C VAL A 73 -1.10 -5.48 4.09
N ALA A 74 0.15 -5.19 4.43
CA ALA A 74 1.31 -5.97 4.03
C ALA A 74 1.53 -7.18 4.96
N GLU A 75 0.48 -7.99 5.13
CA GLU A 75 0.44 -9.09 6.11
C GLU A 75 1.48 -10.18 5.87
N ASN A 76 1.89 -10.37 4.61
CA ASN A 76 2.86 -11.40 4.19
C ASN A 76 4.29 -10.84 4.06
N ALA A 77 4.48 -9.54 4.25
CA ALA A 77 5.77 -8.88 4.05
C ALA A 77 6.65 -8.93 5.30
N GLU A 78 7.97 -9.05 5.12
CA GLU A 78 8.92 -8.71 6.17
C GLU A 78 8.94 -7.19 6.39
N LEU A 79 8.74 -6.76 7.64
CA LEU A 79 8.56 -5.35 7.98
C LEU A 79 9.87 -4.70 8.47
N PHE A 80 10.30 -3.65 7.78
CA PHE A 80 11.49 -2.88 8.10
C PHE A 80 11.12 -1.43 8.45
N PHE A 81 11.23 -1.08 9.73
CA PHE A 81 10.95 0.28 10.19
C PHE A 81 12.16 1.21 9.99
N ALA A 82 12.00 2.23 9.17
CA ALA A 82 13.00 3.25 8.84
C ALA A 82 12.77 4.61 9.53
N GLY A 83 11.73 4.72 10.39
CA GLY A 83 11.31 5.98 11.01
C GLY A 83 12.07 6.38 12.28
N LYS A 84 11.82 7.62 12.75
CA LYS A 84 12.32 8.15 14.03
C LYS A 84 11.30 7.87 15.14
N ARG A 85 11.68 7.12 16.17
CA ARG A 85 10.93 7.08 17.45
C ARG A 85 11.68 7.89 18.50
N GLY A 86 11.12 9.03 18.90
CA GLY A 86 11.48 9.80 20.11
C GLY A 86 12.96 9.83 20.49
N GLY A 87 13.78 10.59 19.75
CA GLY A 87 15.17 10.90 20.14
C GLY A 87 16.21 9.79 19.96
N LYS A 88 15.84 8.60 19.46
CA LYS A 88 16.82 7.54 19.13
C LYS A 88 17.52 7.78 17.78
N PRO A 89 18.74 7.24 17.58
CA PRO A 89 19.41 7.28 16.28
C PRO A 89 18.52 6.65 15.22
N SER A 90 18.26 7.38 14.13
CA SER A 90 17.54 6.82 12.98
C SER A 90 18.50 6.11 12.05
N MET A 91 17.98 5.22 11.20
CA MET A 91 18.70 4.87 9.98
C MET A 91 19.02 6.15 9.22
N LYS A 92 20.24 6.26 8.71
CA LYS A 92 20.59 7.34 7.80
C LYS A 92 19.99 7.03 6.44
N GLN A 93 19.80 8.06 5.62
CA GLN A 93 19.25 7.88 4.26
C GLN A 93 20.06 6.87 3.44
N ASP A 94 21.38 6.87 3.59
CA ASP A 94 22.27 5.91 2.92
C ASP A 94 22.02 4.48 3.38
N ASP A 95 21.74 4.27 4.67
CA ASP A 95 21.43 2.95 5.22
C ASP A 95 20.08 2.44 4.69
N ILE A 96 19.08 3.31 4.62
CA ILE A 96 17.75 3.00 4.04
C ILE A 96 17.92 2.61 2.56
N THR A 97 18.70 3.39 1.83
CA THR A 97 18.96 3.14 0.40
C THR A 97 19.70 1.82 0.20
N ALA A 98 20.71 1.53 1.03
CA ALA A 98 21.44 0.27 1.00
C ALA A 98 20.55 -0.92 1.34
N LEU A 99 19.64 -0.77 2.31
CA LEU A 99 18.65 -1.80 2.64
C LEU A 99 17.73 -2.10 1.45
N LEU A 100 17.16 -1.08 0.81
CA LEU A 100 16.30 -1.24 -0.37
C LEU A 100 17.03 -1.99 -1.50
N VAL A 101 18.29 -1.60 -1.79
CA VAL A 101 19.13 -2.27 -2.81
C VAL A 101 19.42 -3.72 -2.45
N ARG A 102 19.68 -4.00 -1.17
CA ARG A 102 19.92 -5.37 -0.70
C ARG A 102 18.67 -6.24 -0.87
N LEU A 103 17.52 -5.79 -0.38
CA LEU A 103 16.26 -6.52 -0.48
C LEU A 103 15.90 -6.85 -1.94
N ALA A 104 16.08 -5.87 -2.84
CA ALA A 104 15.90 -6.08 -4.26
C ALA A 104 16.84 -7.15 -4.84
N ARG A 105 18.12 -7.15 -4.45
CA ARG A 105 19.07 -8.17 -4.91
C ARG A 105 18.74 -9.56 -4.39
N ASP A 106 18.33 -9.65 -3.12
CA ASP A 106 18.01 -10.92 -2.47
C ASP A 106 16.72 -11.53 -3.05
N GLY A 107 15.72 -10.72 -3.41
CA GLY A 107 14.48 -11.17 -4.06
C GLY A 107 14.56 -11.35 -5.58
N GLY A 108 15.66 -10.93 -6.22
CA GLY A 108 15.88 -11.04 -7.68
C GLY A 108 16.71 -12.25 -8.12
N GLN A 109 17.02 -13.19 -7.21
CA GLN A 109 17.77 -14.41 -7.50
C GLN A 109 16.86 -15.61 -7.78
#